data_AF-A0A929DEG0-F1
#
_entry.id   AF-A0A929DEG0-F1
#
_cell.length_a   1.000
_cell.length_b   1.000
_cell.length_c   1.000
_cell.angle_alpha   90.00
_cell.angle_beta   90.00
_cell.angle_gamma   90.00
#
_symmetry.space_group_name_H-M   'P 1'
#
loop_
_entity.id
_entity.type
_entity.pdbx_description
1 polymer ?
#
loop_
_entity_poly.entity_id
_entity_poly.type
_entity_poly.pdbx_seq_one_letter_code
_entity_poly.pdbx_strand_id
1 'polypeptide(L)'
;GSISGVPADIGTDGDADPGRRLAFWQDRYYVHVRARQELPDEDVRSFAEAVSAALPAGGERPALMDRLPSDGLVERSAVFFHEEISIQSDLWLGGENLLELGPETGGVLARYKVGSGVARLLLVQYPDAEAASAGLVALEAGQISSLVAAGARGNLLGAVFGEVDEAAASTLLAEALQ
;
A
#
# COMPACT_ATOMS: atom_id res chain seq x y z
N GLY A 1 -9.30 16.61 8.36
CA GLY A 1 -9.58 17.45 7.18
C GLY A 1 -9.66 16.56 5.97
N SER A 2 -10.64 16.79 5.09
CA SER A 2 -10.79 16.07 3.82
C SER A 2 -9.49 16.19 3.00
N ILE A 3 -8.98 15.08 2.49
CA ILE A 3 -7.61 14.92 1.94
C ILE A 3 -7.58 14.99 0.40
N SER A 4 -8.65 15.46 -0.25
CA SER A 4 -8.70 15.55 -1.71
C SER A 4 -7.71 16.61 -2.19
N GLY A 5 -6.51 16.17 -2.55
CA GLY A 5 -5.54 16.95 -3.32
C GLY A 5 -6.05 17.26 -4.73
N VAL A 6 -5.40 18.20 -5.39
CA VAL A 6 -5.70 18.67 -6.74
C VAL A 6 -4.92 17.86 -7.78
N PRO A 7 -5.50 17.57 -8.96
CA PRO A 7 -4.78 16.90 -10.04
C PRO A 7 -3.48 17.64 -10.40
N ALA A 8 -2.40 16.89 -10.61
CA ALA A 8 -1.10 17.41 -10.98
C ALA A 8 -0.62 16.76 -12.27
N ASP A 9 -0.09 17.59 -13.18
CA ASP A 9 0.50 17.13 -14.44
C ASP A 9 1.93 16.60 -14.20
N ILE A 10 2.02 15.43 -13.57
CA ILE A 10 3.25 14.67 -13.32
C ILE A 10 2.93 13.18 -13.19
N GLY A 11 3.69 12.33 -13.89
CA GLY A 11 3.45 10.88 -13.92
C GLY A 11 2.03 10.51 -14.37
N THR A 12 1.56 9.32 -13.95
CA THR A 12 0.18 8.87 -14.09
C THR A 12 -0.58 9.12 -12.78
N ASP A 13 -1.83 9.60 -12.87
CA ASP A 13 -2.70 9.93 -11.72
C ASP A 13 -2.08 10.86 -10.68
N GLY A 14 -1.36 11.89 -11.14
CA GLY A 14 -0.72 12.87 -10.27
C GLY A 14 -1.70 13.63 -9.36
N ASP A 15 -1.35 13.75 -8.08
CA ASP A 15 -2.09 14.45 -7.04
C ASP A 15 -1.19 15.35 -6.19
N ALA A 16 -1.63 16.59 -5.97
CA ALA A 16 -0.93 17.56 -5.14
C ALA A 16 -1.77 18.05 -3.95
N ASP A 17 -1.13 18.23 -2.80
CA ASP A 17 -1.56 19.17 -1.76
C ASP A 17 -0.53 20.30 -1.74
N PRO A 18 -0.88 21.50 -2.27
CA PRO A 18 0.04 22.63 -2.38
C PRO A 18 0.84 22.85 -1.09
N GLY A 19 2.16 22.98 -1.27
CA GLY A 19 3.16 23.23 -0.24
C GLY A 19 3.46 22.06 0.68
N ARG A 20 2.82 20.90 0.49
CA ARG A 20 2.84 19.80 1.47
C ARG A 20 3.11 18.44 0.87
N ARG A 21 2.51 18.12 -0.28
CA ARG A 21 2.55 16.77 -0.85
C ARG A 21 2.43 16.79 -2.37
N LEU A 22 3.16 15.91 -3.03
CA LEU A 22 2.90 15.49 -4.40
C LEU A 22 3.01 13.97 -4.49
N ALA A 23 2.03 13.31 -5.10
CA ALA A 23 2.05 11.87 -5.33
C ALA A 23 1.70 11.54 -6.77
N PHE A 24 2.36 10.54 -7.36
CA PHE A 24 2.11 10.11 -8.73
C PHE A 24 2.66 8.69 -8.96
N TRP A 25 2.14 8.03 -9.99
CA TRP A 25 2.71 6.78 -10.50
C TRP A 25 3.76 7.08 -11.56
N GLN A 26 4.90 6.38 -11.49
CA GLN A 26 5.91 6.35 -12.54
C GLN A 26 6.44 4.93 -12.64
N ASP A 27 6.14 4.26 -13.73
CA ASP A 27 6.32 2.82 -13.86
C ASP A 27 5.62 2.04 -12.73
N ARG A 28 6.25 0.99 -12.21
CA ARG A 28 5.83 0.25 -11.00
C ARG A 28 5.98 1.03 -9.69
N TYR A 29 6.47 2.27 -9.72
CA TYR A 29 6.77 3.05 -8.51
C TYR A 29 5.65 4.03 -8.20
N TYR A 30 5.14 3.98 -6.96
CA TYR A 30 4.32 5.05 -6.40
C TYR A 30 5.21 6.06 -5.70
N VAL A 31 5.37 7.24 -6.29
CA VAL A 31 6.17 8.32 -5.72
C VAL A 31 5.28 9.15 -4.82
N HIS A 32 5.66 9.32 -3.55
CA HIS A 32 4.98 10.18 -2.60
C HIS A 32 5.99 11.13 -1.95
N VAL A 33 6.05 12.35 -2.48
CA VAL A 33 6.88 13.43 -1.94
C VAL A 33 6.07 14.16 -0.89
N ARG A 34 6.64 14.30 0.31
CA ARG A 34 6.02 15.04 1.42
C ARG A 34 7.01 15.98 2.07
N ALA A 35 6.63 17.24 2.21
CA ALA A 35 7.39 18.22 2.95
C ALA A 35 7.05 18.12 4.45
N ARG A 36 8.07 18.13 5.32
CA ARG A 36 7.88 18.12 6.79
C ARG A 36 7.41 19.46 7.34
N GLN A 37 7.59 20.51 6.56
CA GLN A 37 7.17 21.88 6.80
C GLN A 37 6.66 22.43 5.46
N GLU A 38 5.84 23.48 5.50
CA GLU A 38 5.31 24.06 4.27
C GLU A 38 6.49 24.61 3.43
N LEU A 39 6.61 24.12 2.21
CA LEU A 39 7.63 24.53 1.25
C LEU A 39 6.96 25.22 0.07
N PRO A 40 7.67 26.07 -0.69
CA PRO A 40 7.19 26.52 -1.99
C PRO A 40 6.81 25.34 -2.88
N ASP A 41 5.66 25.43 -3.56
CA ASP A 41 5.17 24.39 -4.47
C ASP A 41 6.21 24.01 -5.53
N GLU A 42 7.00 24.99 -5.97
CA GLU A 42 8.07 24.81 -6.95
C GLU A 42 9.17 23.87 -6.44
N ASP A 43 9.54 23.93 -5.15
CA ASP A 43 10.57 23.07 -4.58
C ASP A 43 10.06 21.62 -4.46
N VAL A 44 8.81 21.45 -4.02
CA VAL A 44 8.16 20.13 -3.92
C VAL A 44 8.01 19.51 -5.32
N ARG A 45 7.62 20.32 -6.31
CA ARG A 45 7.48 19.92 -7.72
C ARG A 45 8.82 19.57 -8.34
N SER A 46 9.84 20.42 -8.21
CA SER A 46 11.17 20.16 -8.80
C SER A 46 11.82 18.91 -8.21
N PHE A 47 11.64 18.66 -6.90
CA PHE A 47 12.10 17.41 -6.30
C PHE A 47 11.35 16.19 -6.86
N ALA A 48 10.04 16.28 -6.99
CA ALA A 48 9.24 15.22 -7.57
C ALA A 48 9.57 14.94 -9.05
N GLU A 49 9.80 15.99 -9.85
CA GLU A 49 10.25 15.88 -11.25
C GLU A 49 11.65 15.24 -11.34
N ALA A 50 12.57 15.59 -10.43
CA ALA A 50 13.88 14.97 -10.36
C ALA A 50 13.78 13.47 -10.02
N VAL A 51 12.88 13.08 -9.11
CA VAL A 51 12.60 11.66 -8.81
C VAL A 51 11.97 10.98 -10.03
N SER A 52 10.97 11.60 -10.67
CA SER A 52 10.31 11.04 -11.85
C SER A 52 11.27 10.82 -13.02
N ALA A 53 12.22 11.73 -13.23
CA ALA A 53 13.24 11.64 -14.28
C ALA A 53 14.32 10.59 -13.99
N ALA A 54 14.52 10.24 -12.72
CA ALA A 54 15.43 9.18 -12.30
C ALA A 54 14.81 7.76 -12.37
N LEU A 55 13.48 7.69 -12.54
CA LEU A 55 12.74 6.44 -12.68
C LEU A 55 12.52 6.09 -14.16
N PRO A 56 12.39 4.79 -14.51
CA PRO A 56 12.00 4.38 -15.86
C PRO A 56 10.72 5.10 -16.30
N ALA A 57 10.69 5.56 -17.56
CA ALA A 57 9.53 6.26 -18.10
C ALA A 57 8.42 5.28 -18.48
N GLY A 58 7.19 5.59 -18.04
CA GLY A 58 5.99 4.79 -18.33
C GLY A 58 5.85 3.53 -17.48
N GLY A 59 4.64 2.97 -17.43
CA GLY A 59 4.31 1.65 -16.90
C GLY A 59 2.83 1.53 -16.54
N GLU A 60 2.33 0.30 -16.52
CA GLU A 60 0.95 0.00 -16.15
C GLU A 60 0.83 -0.11 -14.63
N ARG A 61 -0.29 0.39 -14.10
CA ARG A 61 -0.66 0.19 -12.70
C ARG A 61 -0.60 -1.32 -12.40
N PRO A 62 0.10 -1.77 -11.34
CA PRO A 62 0.20 -3.19 -11.03
C PRO A 62 -1.19 -3.81 -10.88
N ALA A 63 -1.47 -4.94 -11.55
CA ALA A 63 -2.79 -5.59 -11.49
C ALA A 63 -3.24 -5.93 -10.06
N LEU A 64 -2.29 -6.06 -9.13
CA LEU A 64 -2.55 -6.24 -7.71
C LEU A 64 -3.34 -5.08 -7.09
N MET A 65 -3.19 -3.86 -7.62
CA MET A 65 -3.94 -2.67 -7.19
C MET A 65 -5.42 -2.73 -7.56
N ASP A 66 -5.77 -3.45 -8.64
CA ASP A 66 -7.16 -3.60 -9.08
C ASP A 66 -7.94 -4.60 -8.21
N ARG A 67 -7.23 -5.34 -7.35
CA ARG A 67 -7.82 -6.25 -6.35
C ARG A 67 -8.22 -5.56 -5.06
N LEU A 68 -7.90 -4.27 -4.90
CA LEU A 68 -8.31 -3.52 -3.72
C LEU A 68 -9.82 -3.25 -3.75
N PRO A 69 -10.58 -3.63 -2.71
CA PRO A 69 -11.98 -3.25 -2.60
C PRO A 69 -12.15 -1.72 -2.68
N SER A 70 -13.14 -1.25 -3.43
CA SER A 70 -13.39 0.20 -3.55
C SER A 70 -14.04 0.78 -2.31
N ASP A 71 -14.86 -0.02 -1.62
CA ASP A 71 -15.68 0.44 -0.51
C ASP A 71 -14.83 0.70 0.72
N GLY A 72 -14.91 1.92 1.24
CA GLY A 72 -14.13 2.37 2.40
C GLY A 72 -12.67 2.66 2.09
N LEU A 73 -12.16 2.42 0.87
CA LEU A 73 -10.78 2.72 0.50
C LEU A 73 -10.50 4.21 0.69
N VAL A 74 -9.50 4.53 1.51
CA VAL A 74 -9.04 5.90 1.69
C VAL A 74 -8.30 6.30 0.42
N GLU A 75 -8.81 7.33 -0.25
CA GLU A 75 -8.22 7.89 -1.47
C GLU A 75 -6.70 8.11 -1.29
N ARG A 76 -5.92 7.63 -2.27
CA ARG A 76 -4.45 7.78 -2.34
C ARG A 76 -3.70 7.20 -1.13
N SER A 77 -4.28 6.21 -0.47
CA SER A 77 -3.61 5.47 0.61
C SER A 77 -2.91 4.19 0.16
N ALA A 78 -3.16 3.73 -1.05
CA ALA A 78 -2.59 2.50 -1.59
C ALA A 78 -1.14 2.72 -2.03
N VAL A 79 -0.23 1.82 -1.61
CA VAL A 79 1.19 1.83 -1.95
C VAL A 79 1.59 0.45 -2.46
N PHE A 80 2.25 0.39 -3.61
CA PHE A 80 2.85 -0.85 -4.14
C PHE A 80 4.31 -0.96 -3.71
N PHE A 81 4.78 -2.17 -3.41
CA PHE A 81 6.15 -2.42 -2.96
C PHE A 81 6.60 -3.85 -3.25
N HIS A 82 7.91 -4.07 -3.24
CA HIS A 82 8.53 -5.40 -3.32
C HIS A 82 9.21 -5.82 -2.00
N GLU A 83 9.57 -4.86 -1.15
CA GLU A 83 10.33 -5.11 0.07
C GLU A 83 9.59 -4.57 1.31
N GLU A 84 9.59 -5.32 2.41
CA GLU A 84 8.87 -4.98 3.65
C GLU A 84 9.33 -3.63 4.22
N ILE A 85 10.60 -3.27 4.06
CA ILE A 85 11.15 -1.98 4.51
C ILE A 85 10.36 -0.77 3.96
N SER A 86 9.73 -0.93 2.79
CA SER A 86 8.93 0.11 2.14
C SER A 86 7.67 0.47 2.90
N ILE A 87 7.16 -0.43 3.76
CA ILE A 87 5.92 -0.23 4.52
C ILE A 87 6.13 -0.10 6.02
N GLN A 88 7.35 -0.28 6.53
CA GLN A 88 7.63 -0.29 7.98
C GLN A 88 7.21 1.00 8.72
N SER A 89 7.18 2.15 8.03
CA SER A 89 6.68 3.41 8.58
C SER A 89 5.16 3.44 8.79
N ASP A 90 4.42 2.61 8.05
CA ASP A 90 2.95 2.55 8.06
C ASP A 90 2.43 1.28 8.75
N LEU A 91 3.16 0.17 8.67
CA LEU A 91 2.84 -1.14 9.25
C LEU A 91 4.13 -1.88 9.61
N TRP A 92 4.32 -2.15 10.91
CA TRP A 92 5.45 -2.92 11.43
C TRP A 92 5.03 -4.37 11.70
N LEU A 93 5.71 -5.34 11.07
CA LEU A 93 5.37 -6.76 11.19
C LEU A 93 6.24 -7.54 12.20
N GLY A 94 7.31 -6.95 12.74
CA GLY A 94 8.03 -7.55 13.87
C GLY A 94 9.51 -7.89 13.67
N GLY A 95 10.14 -7.61 12.52
CA GLY A 95 11.56 -7.92 12.31
C GLY A 95 12.08 -7.60 10.91
N GLU A 96 13.25 -8.16 10.55
CA GLU A 96 13.76 -8.11 9.18
C GLU A 96 13.00 -9.13 8.31
N ASN A 97 12.12 -8.63 7.43
CA ASN A 97 11.45 -9.36 6.35
C ASN A 97 10.67 -10.62 6.77
N LEU A 98 9.73 -10.49 7.70
CA LEU A 98 8.91 -11.61 8.19
C LEU A 98 8.21 -12.39 7.06
N LEU A 99 7.81 -11.68 6.01
CA LEU A 99 7.05 -12.23 4.89
C LEU A 99 7.92 -12.74 3.74
N GLU A 100 9.25 -12.74 3.89
CA GLU A 100 10.21 -13.17 2.85
C GLU A 100 9.96 -12.47 1.50
N LEU A 101 9.69 -11.16 1.54
CA LEU A 101 9.43 -10.36 0.35
C LEU A 101 10.71 -10.07 -0.42
N GLY A 102 10.59 -9.94 -1.74
CA GLY A 102 11.72 -9.67 -2.62
C GLY A 102 11.27 -9.28 -4.03
N PRO A 103 12.20 -9.23 -5.00
CA PRO A 103 11.92 -8.73 -6.35
C PRO A 103 10.80 -9.48 -7.10
N GLU A 104 10.56 -10.74 -6.76
CA GLU A 104 9.54 -11.60 -7.38
C GLU A 104 8.20 -11.57 -6.65
N THR A 105 8.09 -10.86 -5.53
CA THR A 105 6.82 -10.67 -4.80
C THR A 105 6.25 -9.28 -5.07
N GLY A 106 4.94 -9.16 -5.21
CA GLY A 106 4.26 -7.87 -5.31
C GLY A 106 3.44 -7.61 -4.04
N GLY A 107 3.64 -6.48 -3.37
CA GLY A 107 2.89 -6.08 -2.19
C GLY A 107 2.06 -4.83 -2.45
N VAL A 108 0.85 -4.77 -1.88
CA VAL A 108 0.04 -3.56 -1.79
C VAL A 108 -0.42 -3.36 -0.35
N LEU A 109 -0.24 -2.15 0.17
CA LEU A 109 -0.77 -1.73 1.46
C LEU A 109 -1.72 -0.56 1.24
N ALA A 110 -2.94 -0.64 1.77
CA ALA A 110 -3.94 0.41 1.65
C ALA A 110 -4.70 0.62 2.96
N ARG A 111 -5.21 1.84 3.18
CA ARG A 111 -6.02 2.19 4.36
C ARG A 111 -7.49 2.19 4.00
N TYR A 112 -8.30 1.68 4.92
CA TYR A 112 -9.75 1.60 4.80
C TYR A 112 -10.43 2.26 5.98
N LYS A 113 -11.54 2.96 5.73
CA LYS A 113 -12.52 3.36 6.74
C LYS A 113 -13.57 2.26 6.81
N VAL A 114 -13.66 1.60 7.95
CA VAL A 114 -14.59 0.50 8.19
C VAL A 114 -15.41 0.85 9.42
N GLY A 115 -16.70 1.16 9.22
CA GLY A 115 -17.53 1.73 10.28
C GLY A 115 -16.93 3.02 10.84
N SER A 116 -16.69 3.06 12.15
CA SER A 116 -15.99 4.17 12.84
C SER A 116 -14.47 3.97 12.97
N GLY A 117 -13.95 2.81 12.56
CA GLY A 117 -12.56 2.42 12.70
C GLY A 117 -11.73 2.65 11.43
N VAL A 118 -10.42 2.41 11.56
CA VAL A 118 -9.48 2.43 10.43
C VAL A 118 -8.79 1.07 10.36
N ALA A 119 -8.84 0.46 9.19
CA ALA A 119 -8.12 -0.76 8.85
C ALA A 119 -6.97 -0.47 7.89
N ARG A 120 -5.95 -1.34 7.92
CA ARG A 120 -4.94 -1.46 6.88
C ARG A 120 -5.09 -2.84 6.25
N LEU A 121 -5.27 -2.87 4.93
CA LEU A 121 -5.25 -4.11 4.16
C LEU A 121 -3.88 -4.25 3.50
N LEU A 122 -3.20 -5.32 3.85
CA LEU A 122 -2.01 -5.82 3.17
C LEU A 122 -2.44 -6.93 2.21
N LEU A 123 -2.01 -6.84 0.95
CA LEU A 123 -2.18 -7.90 -0.04
C LEU A 123 -0.82 -8.17 -0.69
N VAL A 124 -0.38 -9.43 -0.67
CA VAL A 124 0.90 -9.86 -1.24
C VAL A 124 0.65 -10.95 -2.26
N GLN A 125 1.23 -10.78 -3.44
CA GLN A 125 1.31 -11.78 -4.48
C GLN A 125 2.69 -12.43 -4.48
N TYR A 126 2.72 -13.73 -4.27
CA TYR A 126 3.92 -14.56 -4.32
C TYR A 126 4.06 -15.26 -5.68
N PRO A 127 5.23 -15.86 -5.97
CA PRO A 127 5.42 -16.67 -7.17
C PRO A 127 4.45 -17.86 -7.26
N ASP A 128 4.09 -18.45 -6.12
CA ASP A 128 3.20 -19.61 -6.04
C ASP A 128 2.39 -19.65 -4.73
N ALA A 129 1.50 -20.64 -4.64
CA ALA A 129 0.61 -20.83 -3.51
C ALA A 129 1.30 -21.39 -2.25
N GLU A 130 2.43 -22.07 -2.42
CA GLU A 130 3.21 -22.60 -1.31
C GLU A 130 3.88 -21.45 -0.56
N ALA A 131 4.49 -20.53 -1.28
CA ALA A 131 5.08 -19.31 -0.73
C ALA A 131 4.04 -18.42 -0.04
N ALA A 132 2.85 -18.24 -0.64
CA ALA A 132 1.76 -17.50 0.00
C ALA A 132 1.28 -18.15 1.30
N SER A 133 1.19 -19.49 1.33
CA SER A 133 0.82 -20.24 2.54
C SER A 133 1.89 -20.15 3.62
N ALA A 134 3.18 -20.18 3.23
CA ALA A 134 4.29 -20.02 4.15
C ALA A 134 4.29 -18.61 4.79
N GLY A 135 4.04 -17.57 3.99
CA GLY A 135 3.86 -16.20 4.47
C GLY A 135 2.71 -16.07 5.48
N LEU A 136 1.60 -16.78 5.27
CA LEU A 136 0.45 -16.76 6.19
C LEU A 136 0.83 -17.36 7.55
N VAL A 137 1.50 -18.52 7.52
CA VAL A 137 2.00 -19.18 8.75
C VAL A 137 2.98 -18.28 9.49
N ALA A 138 3.90 -17.61 8.78
CA ALA A 138 4.85 -16.67 9.38
C ALA A 138 4.14 -15.47 10.02
N LEU A 139 3.14 -14.90 9.34
CA LEU A 139 2.35 -13.78 9.83
C LEU A 139 1.59 -14.13 11.11
N GLU A 140 0.93 -15.29 11.14
CA GLU A 140 0.19 -15.78 12.31
C GLU A 140 1.13 -16.11 13.49
N ALA A 141 2.31 -16.68 13.19
CA ALA A 141 3.33 -16.96 14.20
C ALA A 141 3.98 -15.69 14.77
N GLY A 142 3.99 -14.58 14.01
CA GLY A 142 4.56 -13.29 14.42
C GLY A 142 3.82 -12.59 15.56
N GLN A 143 2.62 -13.06 15.94
CA GLN A 143 1.82 -12.53 17.06
C GLN A 143 1.66 -11.00 17.01
N ILE A 144 1.39 -10.47 15.81
CA ILE A 144 1.23 -9.03 15.58
C ILE A 144 -0.05 -8.55 16.27
N SER A 145 0.09 -7.76 17.34
CA SER A 145 -1.02 -7.29 18.18
C SER A 145 -2.15 -6.55 17.45
N SER A 146 -1.87 -5.99 16.28
CA SER A 146 -2.85 -5.27 15.47
C SER A 146 -3.50 -6.12 14.37
N LEU A 147 -3.10 -7.37 14.20
CA LEU A 147 -3.67 -8.27 13.20
C LEU A 147 -5.09 -8.71 13.63
N VAL A 148 -6.05 -8.55 12.73
CA VAL A 148 -7.47 -8.90 12.97
C VAL A 148 -7.88 -10.12 12.17
N ALA A 149 -7.50 -10.17 10.89
CA ALA A 149 -7.80 -11.29 10.01
C ALA A 149 -6.64 -11.49 9.02
N ALA A 150 -6.34 -12.75 8.69
CA ALA A 150 -5.40 -13.10 7.65
C ALA A 150 -5.90 -14.33 6.87
N GLY A 151 -5.44 -14.48 5.64
CA GLY A 151 -5.79 -15.62 4.81
C GLY A 151 -4.97 -15.68 3.53
N ALA A 152 -4.99 -16.82 2.88
CA ALA A 152 -4.32 -17.03 1.60
C ALA A 152 -5.26 -17.72 0.61
N ARG A 153 -5.12 -17.38 -0.68
CA ARG A 153 -5.83 -18.04 -1.78
C ARG A 153 -4.98 -18.04 -3.04
N GLY A 154 -4.69 -19.23 -3.57
CA GLY A 154 -3.73 -19.35 -4.67
C GLY A 154 -2.39 -18.77 -4.23
N ASN A 155 -1.79 -17.92 -5.07
CA ASN A 155 -0.53 -17.24 -4.77
C ASN A 155 -0.69 -15.90 -4.04
N LEU A 156 -1.88 -15.63 -3.46
CA LEU A 156 -2.14 -14.40 -2.72
C LEU A 156 -2.20 -14.66 -1.22
N LEU A 157 -1.61 -13.75 -0.46
CA LEU A 157 -1.77 -13.59 0.98
C LEU A 157 -2.43 -12.24 1.23
N GLY A 158 -3.46 -12.22 2.08
CA GLY A 158 -4.11 -11.01 2.54
C GLY A 158 -4.12 -10.93 4.06
N ALA A 159 -4.01 -9.72 4.59
CA ALA A 159 -4.09 -9.47 6.02
C ALA A 159 -4.70 -8.10 6.33
N VAL A 160 -5.55 -8.05 7.34
CA VAL A 160 -6.22 -6.83 7.82
C VAL A 160 -5.73 -6.52 9.24
N PHE A 161 -5.27 -5.28 9.42
CA PHE A 161 -4.77 -4.77 10.69
C PHE A 161 -5.56 -3.56 11.15
N GLY A 162 -5.72 -3.38 12.47
CA GLY A 162 -6.28 -2.16 13.07
C GLY A 162 -7.37 -2.43 14.11
N GLU A 163 -8.11 -1.37 14.45
CA GLU A 163 -9.22 -1.42 15.39
C GLU A 163 -10.54 -1.52 14.62
N VAL A 164 -10.84 -2.71 14.12
CA VAL A 164 -12.06 -3.03 13.37
C VAL A 164 -12.63 -4.36 13.85
N ASP A 165 -13.93 -4.56 13.67
CA ASP A 165 -14.55 -5.83 14.01
C ASP A 165 -14.12 -6.95 13.05
N GLU A 166 -14.04 -8.17 13.58
CA GLU A 166 -13.56 -9.35 12.86
C GLU A 166 -14.42 -9.68 11.63
N ALA A 167 -15.73 -9.42 11.69
CA ALA A 167 -16.64 -9.68 10.58
C ALA A 167 -16.38 -8.73 9.40
N ALA A 168 -16.17 -7.44 9.68
CA ALA A 168 -15.84 -6.46 8.66
C ALA A 168 -14.41 -6.68 8.10
N ALA A 169 -13.44 -7.02 8.97
CA ALA A 169 -12.10 -7.41 8.53
C ALA A 169 -12.13 -8.64 7.61
N SER A 170 -12.90 -9.67 7.98
CA SER A 170 -13.06 -10.89 7.18
C SER A 170 -13.73 -10.62 5.83
N THR A 171 -14.70 -9.71 5.79
CA THR A 171 -15.38 -9.31 4.54
C THR A 171 -14.40 -8.59 3.61
N LEU A 172 -13.67 -7.60 4.14
CA LEU A 172 -12.66 -6.86 3.38
C LEU A 172 -11.57 -7.79 2.82
N LEU A 173 -11.11 -8.73 3.65
CA LEU A 173 -10.13 -9.74 3.26
C LEU A 173 -10.66 -10.66 2.16
N ALA A 174 -11.89 -11.14 2.30
CA ALA A 174 -12.51 -12.06 1.34
C ALA A 174 -12.68 -11.40 -0.05
N GLU A 175 -13.04 -10.12 -0.11
CA GLU A 175 -13.15 -9.35 -1.36
C GLU A 175 -11.77 -9.18 -2.04
N ALA A 176 -10.72 -8.90 -1.28
CA ALA A 176 -9.37 -8.73 -1.82
C ALA A 176 -8.76 -10.04 -2.37
N LEU A 177 -9.16 -11.17 -1.80
CA LEU A 177 -8.69 -12.51 -2.18
C LEU A 177 -9.55 -13.17 -3.28
N GLN A 178 -10.42 -12.44 -3.98
CA GLN A 178 -11.32 -13.04 -4.99
C GLN A 178 -10.63 -13.59 -6.24
#